data_AF-A0A2N5KVP9-F1
#
_entry.id   AF-A0A2N5KVP9-F1
#
_cell.length_a   1.000
_cell.length_b   1.000
_cell.length_c   1.000
_cell.angle_alpha   90.00
_cell.angle_beta   90.00
_cell.angle_gamma   90.00
#
_symmetry.space_group_name_H-M   'P 1'
#
loop_
_entity.id
_entity.type
_entity.pdbx_description
1 polymer ?
#
loop_
_entity_poly.entity_id
_entity_poly.type
_entity_poly.pdbx_seq_one_letter_code
_entity_poly.pdbx_strand_id
1 'polypeptide(L)'
;MASFGGTTDEREGMEESRASRRRRFGKRKAALGAFALAVGGAFGGAAVLSVWGAGASWGEKALAQEQGAASQQISQSNEPVVGTSYVSPLVETFGDVFIGERSFVGPNSVLRAAPGLRFQIGSDTNAQDNVIARALEANSTIGNETSLAHHALVRDSEIGDFAFVGFQAEVINSKVSDGALISAGSQVENVTIPENALLAPGTVVTDQATADALPTVETAEEDFKRAVLEVNAEFAESYIELYETEGYDAVIGVGPNPVTSFNPERVEPEIGTGTEVGEFARVVGDVVVGPNSEVNDRAAIRADEGSPIVIGANANIEERVTFHALEGTSIEVGDRLDVGDDAVLHGPLVVGDDLTAGDNSVIFRVIVGDGVTVGEDVIIQGPSLEEGEALSFTIPDGAVIPDGAVITDEASLEAALAGAPQTMADTGGVDPAEYLDSLGHEER
;
A
#
# COMPACT_ATOMS: atom_id res chain seq x y z
N MET A 1 25.26 54.21 39.12
CA MET A 1 24.27 54.03 38.05
C MET A 1 25.00 54.17 36.74
N ALA A 2 25.51 53.07 36.21
CA ALA A 2 26.35 53.05 35.02
C ALA A 2 25.48 52.76 33.79
N SER A 3 25.54 53.64 32.80
CA SER A 3 25.03 53.42 31.46
C SER A 3 26.04 52.61 30.66
N PHE A 4 25.58 51.61 29.93
CA PHE A 4 26.32 51.04 28.79
C PHE A 4 25.35 50.91 27.61
N GLY A 5 25.72 51.55 26.51
CA GLY A 5 25.14 51.29 25.19
C GLY A 5 25.87 50.14 24.50
N GLY A 6 25.11 49.34 23.76
CA GLY A 6 25.58 48.44 22.69
C GLY A 6 24.75 48.78 21.45
N THR A 7 25.36 49.38 20.43
CA THR A 7 25.94 48.73 19.24
C THR A 7 24.89 48.17 18.29
N THR A 8 24.64 48.97 17.25
CA THR A 8 24.05 48.61 15.97
C THR A 8 24.93 47.57 15.27
N ASP A 9 24.66 46.28 15.45
CA ASP A 9 25.32 45.21 14.67
C ASP A 9 24.49 43.91 14.57
N GLU A 10 23.16 44.02 14.54
CA GLU A 10 22.26 42.86 14.37
C GLU A 10 21.25 43.05 13.21
N ARG A 11 21.41 44.07 12.37
CA ARG A 11 20.52 44.33 11.23
C ARG A 11 21.09 44.02 9.85
N GLU A 12 22.38 43.71 9.73
CA GLU A 12 22.99 43.39 8.42
C GLU A 12 23.14 41.88 8.15
N GLY A 13 23.10 41.02 9.19
CA GLY A 13 23.13 39.55 9.00
C GLY A 13 21.78 38.91 8.61
N MET A 14 20.68 39.67 8.68
CA MET A 14 19.32 39.15 8.46
C MET A 14 18.76 39.49 7.06
N GLU A 15 19.45 40.33 6.28
CA GLU A 15 19.07 40.67 4.89
C GLU A 15 19.76 39.79 3.84
N GLU A 16 20.96 39.25 4.09
CA GLU A 16 21.64 38.35 3.13
C GLU A 16 21.01 36.94 3.05
N SER A 17 20.35 36.49 4.13
CA SER A 17 19.59 35.22 4.16
C SER A 17 18.29 35.27 3.33
N ARG A 18 17.70 36.46 3.15
CA ARG A 18 16.47 36.68 2.35
C ARG A 18 16.75 36.83 0.86
N ALA A 19 17.95 37.24 0.47
CA ALA A 19 18.34 37.42 -0.94
C ALA A 19 18.73 36.08 -1.63
N SER A 20 19.27 35.10 -0.90
CA SER A 20 19.61 33.78 -1.46
C SER A 20 18.39 32.88 -1.65
N ARG A 21 17.38 32.95 -0.75
CA ARG A 21 16.09 32.24 -0.91
C ARG A 21 15.24 32.76 -2.08
N ARG A 22 15.33 34.05 -2.42
CA ARG A 22 14.59 34.64 -3.56
C ARG A 22 15.16 34.29 -4.93
N ARG A 23 16.39 33.77 -5.03
CA ARG A 23 17.01 33.42 -6.32
C ARG A 23 16.72 31.99 -6.82
N ARG A 24 16.24 31.07 -5.97
CA ARG A 24 15.76 29.74 -6.40
C ARG A 24 14.30 29.72 -6.84
N PHE A 25 13.46 30.57 -6.26
CA PHE A 25 12.01 30.63 -6.56
C PHE A 25 11.63 31.43 -7.83
N GLY A 26 12.59 32.07 -8.51
CA GLY A 26 12.33 33.00 -9.61
C GLY A 26 12.28 32.43 -11.03
N LYS A 27 12.34 31.09 -11.23
CA LYS A 27 12.41 30.50 -12.57
C LYS A 27 11.32 29.47 -12.93
N ARG A 28 10.28 29.26 -12.11
CA ARG A 28 9.19 28.30 -12.42
C ARG A 28 7.78 28.88 -12.43
N LYS A 29 7.61 30.20 -12.61
CA LYS A 29 6.29 30.81 -12.85
C LYS A 29 6.24 31.46 -14.22
N ALA A 30 6.12 30.63 -15.26
CA ALA A 30 5.54 30.99 -16.56
C ALA A 30 5.44 29.74 -17.44
N ALA A 31 4.39 28.93 -17.23
CA ALA A 31 3.70 28.12 -18.25
C ALA A 31 2.66 27.22 -17.56
N LEU A 32 1.56 27.80 -17.07
CA LEU A 32 0.30 27.06 -16.97
C LEU A 32 -0.34 27.18 -18.35
N GLY A 33 -0.36 26.08 -19.10
CA GLY A 33 -0.90 26.04 -20.44
C GLY A 33 -0.74 24.65 -21.05
N ALA A 34 -1.79 23.85 -20.91
CA ALA A 34 -2.10 22.63 -21.67
C ALA A 34 -0.94 21.64 -21.87
N PHE A 35 -0.85 20.64 -21.00
CA PHE A 35 -0.10 19.41 -21.29
C PHE A 35 -1.07 18.38 -21.89
N ALA A 36 -1.12 18.36 -23.22
CA ALA A 36 -1.59 17.19 -23.95
C ALA A 36 -0.42 16.21 -24.06
N LEU A 37 -0.57 15.00 -23.52
CA LEU A 37 0.37 13.90 -23.70
C LEU A 37 0.35 13.46 -25.18
N ALA A 38 1.39 13.85 -25.91
CA ALA A 38 1.73 13.28 -27.20
C ALA A 38 3.18 12.77 -27.11
N VAL A 39 3.33 11.45 -26.91
CA VAL A 39 4.62 10.78 -27.04
C VAL A 39 4.93 10.63 -28.52
N GLY A 40 5.95 11.33 -29.00
CA GLY A 40 6.37 11.29 -30.40
C GLY A 40 7.76 11.87 -30.65
N GLY A 41 8.78 10.99 -30.64
CA GLY A 41 9.79 10.94 -31.68
C GLY A 41 10.98 11.94 -31.70
N ALA A 42 12.14 11.38 -31.34
CA ALA A 42 13.44 11.48 -32.01
C ALA A 42 14.32 12.75 -31.87
N PHE A 43 15.48 12.57 -31.20
CA PHE A 43 16.87 12.90 -31.59
C PHE A 43 17.72 12.58 -30.33
N GLY A 44 18.83 11.83 -30.29
CA GLY A 44 19.68 11.16 -31.26
C GLY A 44 20.98 10.77 -30.53
N GLY A 45 21.19 9.46 -30.34
CA GLY A 45 22.48 8.75 -30.22
C GLY A 45 23.51 9.15 -29.16
N ALA A 46 23.65 8.31 -28.11
CA ALA A 46 24.90 7.58 -27.83
C ALA A 46 24.71 6.55 -26.70
N ALA A 47 24.86 5.27 -27.06
CA ALA A 47 25.17 4.11 -26.23
C ALA A 47 24.29 3.80 -25.00
N VAL A 48 23.18 3.08 -25.23
CA VAL A 48 22.63 2.15 -24.24
C VAL A 48 23.14 0.75 -24.62
N LEU A 49 23.93 0.17 -23.70
CA LEU A 49 24.40 -1.20 -23.78
C LEU A 49 23.21 -2.15 -23.57
N SER A 50 23.02 -3.03 -24.55
CA SER A 50 22.13 -4.18 -24.49
C SER A 50 22.56 -5.17 -23.41
N VAL A 51 21.66 -5.48 -22.48
CA VAL A 51 21.59 -6.74 -21.73
C VAL A 51 20.07 -6.94 -21.54
N TRP A 52 19.39 -7.97 -22.05
CA TRP A 52 19.72 -9.38 -21.99
C TRP A 52 19.33 -10.13 -23.27
N GLY A 53 20.29 -10.89 -23.76
CA GLY A 53 20.17 -11.88 -24.82
C GLY A 53 21.28 -12.89 -24.61
N ALA A 54 21.19 -13.68 -23.53
CA ALA A 54 21.92 -14.93 -23.34
C ALA A 54 21.39 -15.57 -22.05
N GLY A 55 20.98 -16.82 -22.12
CA GLY A 55 20.68 -17.63 -20.95
C GLY A 55 21.86 -17.64 -20.00
N ALA A 56 21.61 -17.18 -18.77
CA ALA A 56 22.41 -17.53 -17.62
C ALA A 56 21.58 -18.54 -16.82
N SER A 57 22.08 -19.78 -16.76
CA SER A 57 21.65 -20.73 -15.75
C SER A 57 22.00 -20.13 -14.39
N TRP A 58 20.99 -19.63 -13.68
CA TRP A 58 21.15 -19.28 -12.27
C TRP A 58 21.27 -20.60 -11.53
N GLY A 59 22.50 -20.88 -11.09
CA GLY A 59 22.83 -22.12 -10.41
C GLY A 59 21.93 -22.28 -9.18
N GLU A 60 21.46 -23.51 -8.98
CA GLU A 60 20.88 -24.01 -7.74
C GLU A 60 21.70 -23.53 -6.54
N LYS A 61 21.33 -22.39 -5.96
CA LYS A 61 21.48 -22.19 -4.52
C LYS A 61 20.34 -23.00 -3.94
N ALA A 62 20.67 -24.25 -3.60
CA ALA A 62 19.82 -25.15 -2.88
C ALA A 62 19.15 -24.39 -1.73
N LEU A 63 17.82 -24.23 -1.83
CA LEU A 63 16.94 -23.99 -0.72
C LEU A 63 17.20 -25.13 0.27
N ALA A 64 18.05 -24.87 1.25
CA ALA A 64 18.12 -25.70 2.43
C ALA A 64 16.82 -25.42 3.19
N GLN A 65 15.81 -26.24 2.92
CA GLN A 65 14.66 -26.43 3.80
C GLN A 65 15.24 -26.83 5.17
N GLU A 66 15.46 -25.87 6.05
CA GLU A 66 15.69 -26.16 7.45
C GLU A 66 14.36 -26.68 8.00
N GLN A 67 14.35 -27.97 8.31
CA GLN A 67 13.23 -28.63 8.96
C GLN A 67 13.02 -28.00 10.33
N GLY A 68 11.97 -27.18 10.43
CA GLY A 68 11.44 -26.62 11.68
C GLY A 68 11.83 -25.17 11.96
N ALA A 69 11.40 -24.23 11.11
CA ALA A 69 11.43 -22.82 11.45
C ALA A 69 10.60 -22.59 12.74
N ALA A 70 11.26 -22.10 13.78
CA ALA A 70 10.64 -21.95 15.09
C ALA A 70 9.95 -20.59 15.17
N SER A 71 8.62 -20.56 15.04
CA SER A 71 7.83 -19.35 15.29
C SER A 71 8.12 -18.81 16.70
N GLN A 72 8.36 -17.52 16.84
CA GLN A 72 8.72 -16.88 18.11
C GLN A 72 7.53 -16.11 18.68
N GLN A 73 7.35 -16.19 20.01
CA GLN A 73 6.30 -15.46 20.71
C GLN A 73 6.69 -13.99 20.88
N ILE A 74 5.81 -13.06 20.50
CA ILE A 74 6.13 -11.62 20.45
C ILE A 74 5.71 -10.86 21.69
N SER A 75 4.87 -11.46 22.54
CA SER A 75 4.12 -10.82 23.63
C SER A 75 4.93 -10.04 24.68
N GLN A 76 6.26 -9.94 24.54
CA GLN A 76 7.19 -9.21 25.40
C GLN A 76 8.41 -8.58 24.68
N SER A 77 8.48 -8.55 23.35
CA SER A 77 9.60 -7.89 22.65
C SER A 77 9.28 -6.42 22.43
N ASN A 78 10.12 -5.53 22.99
CA ASN A 78 10.14 -4.11 22.62
C ASN A 78 11.07 -3.84 21.43
N GLU A 79 11.70 -4.88 20.87
CA GLU A 79 12.61 -4.77 19.75
C GLU A 79 11.86 -5.13 18.45
N PRO A 80 12.04 -4.33 17.38
CA PRO A 80 11.41 -4.59 16.08
C PRO A 80 11.97 -5.82 15.33
N VAL A 81 12.92 -6.55 15.93
CA VAL A 81 13.52 -7.76 15.35
C VAL A 81 13.03 -8.98 16.12
N VAL A 82 12.36 -9.90 15.42
CA VAL A 82 11.85 -11.16 15.97
C VAL A 82 12.43 -12.32 15.16
N GLY A 83 13.52 -12.91 15.65
CA GLY A 83 14.30 -13.86 14.85
C GLY A 83 14.91 -13.17 13.64
N THR A 84 14.46 -13.52 12.44
CA THR A 84 14.83 -12.89 11.15
C THR A 84 13.69 -12.07 10.55
N SER A 85 12.63 -11.83 11.33
CA SER A 85 11.45 -11.07 10.92
C SER A 85 11.53 -9.64 11.45
N TYR A 86 11.06 -8.70 10.63
CA TYR A 86 10.85 -7.32 11.04
C TYR A 86 9.40 -7.13 11.49
N VAL A 87 9.23 -6.55 12.67
CA VAL A 87 7.93 -6.15 13.21
C VAL A 87 8.02 -4.68 13.53
N SER A 88 7.28 -3.84 12.79
CA SER A 88 7.32 -2.40 13.00
C SER A 88 7.05 -2.06 14.48
N PRO A 89 7.79 -1.11 15.08
CA PRO A 89 7.52 -0.67 16.44
C PRO A 89 6.13 -0.09 16.67
N LEU A 90 5.41 0.25 15.59
CA LEU A 90 4.05 0.76 15.62
C LEU A 90 2.99 -0.36 15.66
N VAL A 91 3.40 -1.64 15.66
CA VAL A 91 2.49 -2.78 15.77
C VAL A 91 2.02 -2.94 17.21
N GLU A 92 0.70 -3.05 17.39
CA GLU A 92 0.12 -3.36 18.70
C GLU A 92 -0.11 -4.87 18.83
N THR A 93 0.54 -5.50 19.82
CA THR A 93 0.38 -6.95 20.07
C THR A 93 -0.26 -7.24 21.42
N PHE A 94 -1.22 -8.18 21.44
CA PHE A 94 -1.95 -8.56 22.65
C PHE A 94 -2.11 -10.09 22.76
N GLY A 95 -1.72 -10.68 23.89
CA GLY A 95 -1.94 -12.10 24.17
C GLY A 95 -0.91 -13.05 23.53
N ASP A 96 -1.32 -14.28 23.23
CA ASP A 96 -0.43 -15.33 22.68
C ASP A 96 -0.27 -15.19 21.16
N VAL A 97 0.68 -14.33 20.74
CA VAL A 97 1.00 -14.02 19.33
C VAL A 97 2.36 -14.60 18.94
N PHE A 98 2.42 -15.30 17.81
CA PHE A 98 3.65 -15.85 17.22
C PHE A 98 3.87 -15.39 15.79
N ILE A 99 5.12 -15.19 15.40
CA ILE A 99 5.53 -14.93 14.00
C ILE A 99 6.65 -15.89 13.60
N GLY A 100 6.59 -16.36 12.36
CA GLY A 100 7.65 -17.15 11.74
C GLY A 100 8.89 -16.32 11.39
N GLU A 101 9.75 -16.90 10.58
CA GLU A 101 11.01 -16.29 10.14
C GLU A 101 10.83 -15.50 8.84
N ARG A 102 11.75 -14.57 8.55
CA ARG A 102 11.79 -13.75 7.31
C ARG A 102 10.45 -13.10 6.95
N SER A 103 9.69 -12.70 7.96
CA SER A 103 8.37 -12.10 7.81
C SER A 103 8.44 -10.59 8.02
N PHE A 104 7.58 -9.86 7.32
CA PHE A 104 7.45 -8.41 7.44
C PHE A 104 6.10 -8.06 8.06
N VAL A 105 6.09 -7.33 9.18
CA VAL A 105 4.87 -6.73 9.73
C VAL A 105 4.98 -5.21 9.70
N GLY A 106 4.15 -4.61 8.85
CA GLY A 106 4.05 -3.17 8.64
C GLY A 106 3.51 -2.41 9.85
N PRO A 107 3.68 -1.08 9.86
CA PRO A 107 3.23 -0.22 10.94
C PRO A 107 1.71 -0.28 11.15
N ASN A 108 1.30 0.06 12.38
CA ASN A 108 -0.09 0.25 12.79
C ASN A 108 -0.98 -1.00 12.73
N SER A 109 -0.41 -2.16 12.40
CA SER A 109 -1.11 -3.44 12.46
C SER A 109 -1.40 -3.87 13.89
N VAL A 110 -2.56 -4.52 14.09
CA VAL A 110 -3.03 -5.00 15.40
C VAL A 110 -3.11 -6.51 15.39
N LEU A 111 -2.26 -7.16 16.19
CA LEU A 111 -2.20 -8.61 16.33
C LEU A 111 -2.69 -9.02 17.72
N ARG A 112 -3.78 -9.78 17.81
CA ARG A 112 -4.41 -10.06 19.10
C ARG A 112 -4.87 -11.51 19.25
N ALA A 113 -4.60 -12.10 20.41
CA ALA A 113 -5.20 -13.35 20.86
C ALA A 113 -5.87 -13.17 22.24
N ALA A 114 -7.12 -13.61 22.36
CA ALA A 114 -7.84 -13.64 23.63
C ALA A 114 -7.26 -14.72 24.57
N PRO A 115 -7.50 -14.64 25.90
CA PRO A 115 -6.95 -15.61 26.85
C PRO A 115 -7.30 -17.07 26.49
N GLY A 116 -6.27 -17.92 26.37
CA GLY A 116 -6.43 -19.33 26.03
C GLY A 116 -6.46 -19.62 24.53
N LEU A 117 -6.44 -18.60 23.69
CA LEU A 117 -6.31 -18.70 22.24
C LEU A 117 -4.92 -18.25 21.79
N ARG A 118 -4.61 -18.54 20.52
CA ARG A 118 -3.39 -18.18 19.83
C ARG A 118 -3.68 -17.52 18.49
N PHE A 119 -2.90 -16.50 18.19
CA PHE A 119 -2.71 -15.98 16.84
C PHE A 119 -1.29 -16.31 16.35
N GLN A 120 -1.16 -16.79 15.12
CA GLN A 120 0.14 -17.16 14.55
C GLN A 120 0.26 -16.72 13.09
N ILE A 121 1.43 -16.17 12.75
CA ILE A 121 1.88 -15.93 11.38
C ILE A 121 3.00 -16.92 11.04
N GLY A 122 2.94 -17.51 9.85
CA GLY A 122 3.97 -18.40 9.29
C GLY A 122 5.27 -17.67 8.93
N SER A 123 6.18 -18.38 8.27
CA SER A 123 7.44 -17.82 7.75
C SER A 123 7.26 -17.28 6.33
N ASP A 124 8.15 -16.38 5.92
CA ASP A 124 8.15 -15.76 4.58
C ASP A 124 6.80 -15.08 4.27
N THR A 125 6.12 -14.58 5.30
CA THR A 125 4.78 -14.02 5.24
C THR A 125 4.83 -12.53 5.54
N ASN A 126 3.93 -11.76 4.92
CA ASN A 126 3.78 -10.35 5.24
C ASN A 126 2.40 -10.02 5.78
N ALA A 127 2.38 -9.10 6.74
CA ALA A 127 1.19 -8.38 7.17
C ALA A 127 1.48 -6.90 7.00
N GLN A 128 0.92 -6.30 5.97
CA GLN A 128 1.22 -4.92 5.57
C GLN A 128 0.59 -3.91 6.53
N ASP A 129 0.55 -2.64 6.13
CA ASP A 129 0.13 -1.52 6.95
C ASP A 129 -1.34 -1.67 7.40
N ASN A 130 -1.61 -1.33 8.67
CA ASN A 130 -2.97 -1.30 9.22
C ASN A 130 -3.74 -2.64 9.18
N VAL A 131 -3.06 -3.78 9.06
CA VAL A 131 -3.69 -5.12 9.12
C VAL A 131 -4.26 -5.38 10.52
N ILE A 132 -5.46 -5.94 10.58
CA ILE A 132 -6.10 -6.34 11.83
C ILE A 132 -6.25 -7.86 11.86
N ALA A 133 -5.45 -8.54 12.69
CA ALA A 133 -5.46 -10.00 12.79
C ALA A 133 -5.74 -10.47 14.22
N ARG A 134 -6.83 -11.24 14.42
CA ARG A 134 -7.40 -11.50 15.75
C ARG A 134 -7.88 -12.93 15.95
N ALA A 135 -7.47 -13.56 17.05
CA ALA A 135 -8.03 -14.79 17.61
C ALA A 135 -8.87 -14.44 18.85
N LEU A 136 -10.19 -14.31 18.71
CA LEU A 136 -11.09 -13.87 19.79
C LEU A 136 -11.97 -14.98 20.33
N GLU A 137 -12.46 -15.86 19.46
CA GLU A 137 -13.33 -17.00 19.78
C GLU A 137 -12.68 -18.35 19.38
N ALA A 138 -11.83 -18.34 18.36
CA ALA A 138 -11.03 -19.47 17.92
C ALA A 138 -9.58 -19.04 17.67
N ASN A 139 -8.67 -20.01 17.54
CA ASN A 139 -7.32 -19.69 17.08
C ASN A 139 -7.38 -19.08 15.68
N SER A 140 -6.41 -18.24 15.36
CA SER A 140 -6.23 -17.74 14.00
C SER A 140 -4.80 -18.00 13.54
N THR A 141 -4.65 -18.52 12.34
CA THR A 141 -3.36 -18.92 11.78
C THR A 141 -3.24 -18.41 10.35
N ILE A 142 -2.10 -17.80 10.05
CA ILE A 142 -1.69 -17.40 8.71
C ILE A 142 -0.56 -18.33 8.28
N GLY A 143 -0.69 -18.93 7.10
CA GLY A 143 0.29 -19.84 6.53
C GLY A 143 1.64 -19.20 6.23
N ASN A 144 2.54 -20.00 5.69
CA ASN A 144 3.81 -19.55 5.14
C ASN A 144 3.59 -18.92 3.76
N GLU A 145 4.54 -18.10 3.32
CA GLU A 145 4.52 -17.52 1.96
C GLU A 145 3.20 -16.79 1.67
N THR A 146 2.58 -16.19 2.70
CA THR A 146 1.24 -15.60 2.60
C THR A 146 1.35 -14.08 2.65
N SER A 147 0.43 -13.37 1.99
CA SER A 147 0.36 -11.92 2.06
C SER A 147 -0.98 -11.47 2.63
N LEU A 148 -0.94 -10.70 3.72
CA LEU A 148 -2.06 -9.90 4.19
C LEU A 148 -1.79 -8.45 3.80
N ALA A 149 -2.47 -7.99 2.76
CA ALA A 149 -2.27 -6.67 2.20
C ALA A 149 -2.84 -5.56 3.10
N HIS A 150 -2.58 -4.30 2.74
CA HIS A 150 -2.99 -3.12 3.52
C HIS A 150 -4.44 -3.21 4.00
N HIS A 151 -4.67 -2.99 5.29
CA HIS A 151 -6.00 -3.05 5.94
C HIS A 151 -6.74 -4.41 5.90
N ALA A 152 -6.10 -5.50 5.46
CA ALA A 152 -6.72 -6.82 5.53
C ALA A 152 -7.14 -7.18 6.96
N LEU A 153 -8.31 -7.81 7.09
CA LEU A 153 -8.85 -8.28 8.36
C LEU A 153 -8.95 -9.80 8.38
N VAL A 154 -8.29 -10.43 9.34
CA VAL A 154 -8.44 -11.87 9.60
C VAL A 154 -8.90 -12.07 11.04
N ARG A 155 -10.02 -12.76 11.24
CA ARG A 155 -10.54 -13.08 12.57
C ARG A 155 -11.02 -14.52 12.67
N ASP A 156 -10.59 -15.21 13.72
CA ASP A 156 -11.04 -16.56 14.08
C ASP A 156 -10.95 -17.55 12.89
N SER A 157 -9.90 -17.44 12.07
CA SER A 157 -9.78 -18.09 10.76
C SER A 157 -8.42 -18.75 10.52
N GLU A 158 -8.40 -19.75 9.63
CA GLU A 158 -7.19 -20.42 9.14
C GLU A 158 -6.94 -19.99 7.69
N ILE A 159 -5.85 -19.30 7.43
CA ILE A 159 -5.37 -18.95 6.09
C ILE A 159 -4.20 -19.88 5.75
N GLY A 160 -4.33 -20.60 4.64
CA GLY A 160 -3.35 -21.56 4.12
C GLY A 160 -2.09 -20.91 3.56
N ASP A 161 -1.16 -21.75 3.11
CA ASP A 161 0.12 -21.31 2.56
C ASP A 161 -0.07 -20.68 1.17
N PHE A 162 0.80 -19.74 0.78
CA PHE A 162 0.77 -19.10 -0.54
C PHE A 162 -0.56 -18.37 -0.89
N ALA A 163 -1.35 -18.04 0.13
CA ALA A 163 -2.58 -17.28 -0.02
C ALA A 163 -2.31 -15.77 -0.09
N PHE A 164 -3.28 -15.02 -0.61
CA PHE A 164 -3.24 -13.56 -0.65
C PHE A 164 -4.58 -12.99 -0.19
N VAL A 165 -4.55 -12.15 0.85
CA VAL A 165 -5.72 -11.43 1.36
C VAL A 165 -5.54 -9.95 1.05
N GLY A 166 -6.32 -9.44 0.09
CA GLY A 166 -6.15 -8.13 -0.53
C GLY A 166 -6.57 -6.94 0.32
N PHE A 167 -6.47 -5.74 -0.27
CA PHE A 167 -6.73 -4.49 0.43
C PHE A 167 -8.11 -4.46 1.06
N GLN A 168 -8.21 -4.20 2.36
CA GLN A 168 -9.47 -4.19 3.11
C GLN A 168 -10.33 -5.48 2.95
N ALA A 169 -9.75 -6.60 2.50
CA ALA A 169 -10.47 -7.87 2.44
C ALA A 169 -10.68 -8.45 3.85
N GLU A 170 -11.82 -9.09 4.07
CA GLU A 170 -12.20 -9.63 5.37
C GLU A 170 -12.36 -11.15 5.32
N VAL A 171 -11.73 -11.85 6.26
CA VAL A 171 -11.89 -13.29 6.47
C VAL A 171 -12.25 -13.57 7.92
N ILE A 172 -13.46 -14.06 8.14
CA ILE A 172 -14.04 -14.25 9.48
C ILE A 172 -14.59 -15.68 9.61
N ASN A 173 -14.27 -16.37 10.71
CA ASN A 173 -14.79 -17.71 11.03
C ASN A 173 -14.66 -18.71 9.86
N SER A 174 -13.59 -18.62 9.07
CA SER A 174 -13.46 -19.32 7.79
C SER A 174 -12.12 -20.02 7.66
N LYS A 175 -12.05 -20.94 6.70
CA LYS A 175 -10.80 -21.53 6.24
C LYS A 175 -10.54 -21.08 4.81
N VAL A 176 -9.40 -20.46 4.55
CA VAL A 176 -8.91 -20.17 3.20
C VAL A 176 -7.80 -21.16 2.91
N SER A 177 -7.98 -22.01 1.91
CA SER A 177 -6.99 -23.05 1.58
C SER A 177 -5.80 -22.48 0.79
N ASP A 178 -4.76 -23.29 0.64
CA ASP A 178 -3.50 -22.88 0.03
C ASP A 178 -3.69 -22.27 -1.36
N GLY A 179 -2.91 -21.23 -1.66
CA GLY A 179 -2.88 -20.61 -2.97
C GLY A 179 -4.08 -19.70 -3.32
N ALA A 180 -5.11 -19.61 -2.48
CA ALA A 180 -6.27 -18.77 -2.77
C ALA A 180 -5.91 -17.27 -2.78
N LEU A 181 -6.62 -16.50 -3.62
CA LEU A 181 -6.48 -15.04 -3.74
C LEU A 181 -7.84 -14.39 -3.44
N ILE A 182 -7.88 -13.61 -2.37
CA ILE A 182 -9.03 -12.84 -1.92
C ILE A 182 -8.77 -11.39 -2.34
N SER A 183 -9.47 -10.87 -3.36
CA SER A 183 -9.19 -9.51 -3.88
C SER A 183 -9.75 -8.41 -2.98
N ALA A 184 -9.38 -7.15 -3.28
CA ALA A 184 -9.73 -5.98 -2.47
C ALA A 184 -11.21 -5.90 -2.10
N GLY A 185 -11.49 -5.57 -0.83
CA GLY A 185 -12.82 -5.47 -0.23
C GLY A 185 -13.68 -6.73 -0.23
N SER A 186 -13.16 -7.88 -0.68
CA SER A 186 -13.92 -9.14 -0.64
C SER A 186 -14.14 -9.60 0.79
N GLN A 187 -15.27 -10.25 1.06
CA GLN A 187 -15.64 -10.75 2.39
C GLN A 187 -15.90 -12.24 2.37
N VAL A 188 -15.30 -12.96 3.32
CA VAL A 188 -15.43 -14.41 3.47
C VAL A 188 -15.88 -14.73 4.89
N GLU A 189 -17.06 -15.33 5.04
CA GLU A 189 -17.62 -15.65 6.37
C GLU A 189 -18.22 -17.06 6.46
N ASN A 190 -17.84 -17.81 7.50
CA ASN A 190 -18.40 -19.12 7.86
C ASN A 190 -18.31 -20.19 6.74
N VAL A 191 -17.28 -20.13 5.89
CA VAL A 191 -17.08 -21.04 4.76
C VAL A 191 -15.66 -21.58 4.68
N THR A 192 -15.44 -22.59 3.84
CA THR A 192 -14.12 -23.01 3.39
C THR A 192 -13.91 -22.60 1.94
N ILE A 193 -12.93 -21.74 1.67
CA ILE A 193 -12.49 -21.35 0.33
C ILE A 193 -11.55 -22.45 -0.21
N PRO A 194 -11.81 -23.00 -1.42
CA PRO A 194 -10.98 -24.05 -2.01
C PRO A 194 -9.54 -23.60 -2.30
N GLU A 195 -8.65 -24.58 -2.51
CA GLU A 195 -7.28 -24.32 -2.95
C GLU A 195 -7.27 -23.55 -4.27
N ASN A 196 -6.37 -22.58 -4.38
CA ASN A 196 -6.20 -21.74 -5.56
C ASN A 196 -7.45 -20.97 -5.98
N ALA A 197 -8.49 -20.84 -5.15
CA ALA A 197 -9.69 -20.10 -5.52
C ALA A 197 -9.41 -18.59 -5.65
N LEU A 198 -10.07 -17.93 -6.58
CA LEU A 198 -9.99 -16.49 -6.81
C LEU A 198 -11.33 -15.82 -6.49
N LEU A 199 -11.31 -14.83 -5.60
CA LEU A 199 -12.41 -13.90 -5.41
C LEU A 199 -12.07 -12.59 -6.13
N ALA A 200 -12.97 -12.11 -6.98
CA ALA A 200 -12.87 -10.80 -7.62
C ALA A 200 -13.14 -9.67 -6.60
N PRO A 201 -12.69 -8.43 -6.85
CA PRO A 201 -12.89 -7.31 -5.93
C PRO A 201 -14.35 -7.14 -5.47
N GLY A 202 -14.54 -6.87 -4.18
CA GLY A 202 -15.86 -6.68 -3.56
C GLY A 202 -16.73 -7.93 -3.45
N THR A 203 -16.22 -9.13 -3.74
CA THR A 203 -17.03 -10.36 -3.69
C THR A 203 -17.33 -10.77 -2.25
N VAL A 204 -18.61 -11.04 -1.94
CA VAL A 204 -19.05 -11.55 -0.63
C VAL A 204 -19.43 -13.04 -0.72
N VAL A 205 -18.79 -13.87 0.11
CA VAL A 205 -19.00 -15.33 0.17
C VAL A 205 -19.35 -15.76 1.59
N THR A 206 -20.63 -16.08 1.80
CA THR A 206 -21.16 -16.50 3.11
C THR A 206 -21.82 -17.89 3.10
N ASP A 207 -21.77 -18.58 1.97
CA ASP A 207 -22.31 -19.93 1.82
C ASP A 207 -21.34 -20.84 1.04
N GLN A 208 -21.33 -22.12 1.43
CA GLN A 208 -20.36 -23.08 0.90
C GLN A 208 -20.59 -23.38 -0.59
N ALA A 209 -21.81 -23.28 -1.11
CA ALA A 209 -22.07 -23.56 -2.51
C ALA A 209 -21.45 -22.49 -3.42
N THR A 210 -21.50 -21.22 -3.00
CA THR A 210 -20.78 -20.12 -3.65
C THR A 210 -19.27 -20.34 -3.57
N ALA A 211 -18.75 -20.68 -2.38
CA ALA A 211 -17.32 -20.97 -2.20
C ALA A 211 -16.81 -22.10 -3.11
N ASP A 212 -17.57 -23.20 -3.21
CA ASP A 212 -17.22 -24.37 -4.03
C ASP A 212 -17.25 -24.08 -5.55
N ALA A 213 -17.90 -22.98 -5.96
CA ALA A 213 -18.06 -22.58 -7.36
C ALA A 213 -17.07 -21.51 -7.83
N LEU A 214 -16.18 -21.05 -6.94
CA LEU A 214 -15.19 -20.03 -7.27
C LEU A 214 -14.25 -20.49 -8.39
N PRO A 215 -13.83 -19.57 -9.29
CA PRO A 215 -12.79 -19.85 -10.25
C PRO A 215 -11.45 -20.06 -9.55
N THR A 216 -10.46 -20.56 -10.30
CA THR A 216 -9.09 -20.68 -9.80
C THR A 216 -8.21 -19.52 -10.29
N VAL A 217 -7.20 -19.16 -9.51
CA VAL A 217 -6.13 -18.26 -9.94
C VAL A 217 -5.43 -18.81 -11.18
N GLU A 218 -4.95 -17.93 -12.04
CA GLU A 218 -4.14 -18.26 -13.20
C GLU A 218 -2.66 -17.85 -12.96
N THR A 219 -1.83 -18.00 -14.00
CA THR A 219 -0.39 -17.73 -13.90
C THR A 219 -0.10 -16.28 -13.53
N ALA A 220 -0.89 -15.32 -14.04
CA ALA A 220 -0.69 -13.90 -13.75
C ALA A 220 -0.88 -13.59 -12.25
N GLU A 221 -1.93 -14.15 -11.62
CA GLU A 221 -2.17 -13.97 -10.18
C GLU A 221 -1.10 -14.66 -9.34
N GLU A 222 -0.63 -15.85 -9.75
CA GLU A 222 0.47 -16.51 -9.06
C GLU A 222 1.75 -15.68 -9.10
N ASP A 223 2.09 -15.12 -10.26
CA ASP A 223 3.29 -14.31 -10.44
C ASP A 223 3.19 -12.99 -9.66
N PHE A 224 2.01 -12.36 -9.65
CA PHE A 224 1.73 -11.21 -8.78
C PHE A 224 1.95 -11.55 -7.29
N LYS A 225 1.39 -12.67 -6.80
CA LYS A 225 1.59 -13.09 -5.40
C LYS A 225 3.06 -13.32 -5.07
N ARG A 226 3.82 -13.97 -5.97
CA ARG A 226 5.28 -14.18 -5.79
C ARG A 226 6.03 -12.87 -5.71
N ALA A 227 5.75 -11.93 -6.61
CA ALA A 227 6.39 -10.62 -6.62
C ALA A 227 6.19 -9.87 -5.28
N VAL A 228 4.96 -9.91 -4.73
CA VAL A 228 4.68 -9.29 -3.42
C VAL A 228 5.49 -9.95 -2.30
N LEU A 229 5.62 -11.28 -2.31
CA LEU A 229 6.42 -12.00 -1.31
C LEU A 229 7.91 -11.65 -1.40
N GLU A 230 8.45 -11.55 -2.62
CA GLU A 230 9.86 -11.22 -2.86
C GLU A 230 10.20 -9.82 -2.31
N VAL A 231 9.37 -8.82 -2.62
CA VAL A 231 9.51 -7.45 -2.10
C VAL A 231 9.49 -7.44 -0.58
N ASN A 232 8.50 -8.11 0.03
CA ASN A 232 8.33 -8.07 1.48
C ASN A 232 9.38 -8.88 2.25
N ALA A 233 9.94 -9.94 1.66
CA ALA A 233 11.07 -10.65 2.23
C ALA A 233 12.30 -9.73 2.32
N GLU A 234 12.58 -8.96 1.26
CA GLU A 234 13.65 -7.96 1.29
C GLU A 234 13.35 -6.82 2.26
N PHE A 235 12.10 -6.38 2.38
CA PHE A 235 11.73 -5.41 3.42
C PHE A 235 12.04 -5.90 4.82
N ALA A 236 11.79 -7.17 5.15
CA ALA A 236 12.14 -7.69 6.46
C ALA A 236 13.64 -7.51 6.75
N GLU A 237 14.51 -7.84 5.79
CA GLU A 237 15.96 -7.70 5.93
C GLU A 237 16.40 -6.23 6.00
N SER A 238 15.95 -5.39 5.06
CA SER A 238 16.43 -4.02 4.94
C SER A 238 15.89 -3.09 6.03
N TYR A 239 14.69 -3.33 6.57
CA TYR A 239 14.21 -2.61 7.74
C TYR A 239 14.95 -2.99 9.03
N ILE A 240 15.36 -4.26 9.17
CA ILE A 240 16.26 -4.67 10.26
C ILE A 240 17.60 -3.94 10.12
N GLU A 241 18.19 -3.92 8.92
CA GLU A 241 19.45 -3.20 8.69
C GLU A 241 19.32 -1.70 8.99
N LEU A 242 18.24 -1.05 8.53
CA LEU A 242 17.98 0.36 8.83
C LEU A 242 17.89 0.61 10.34
N TYR A 243 17.15 -0.22 11.07
CA TYR A 243 17.04 -0.13 12.52
C TYR A 243 18.39 -0.35 13.24
N GLU A 244 19.16 -1.35 12.82
CA GLU A 244 20.45 -1.68 13.46
C GLU A 244 21.51 -0.60 13.19
N THR A 245 21.46 0.05 12.03
CA THR A 245 22.47 1.03 11.60
C THR A 245 22.12 2.46 12.03
N GLU A 246 20.84 2.84 11.97
CA GLU A 246 20.38 4.21 12.21
C GLU A 246 19.53 4.36 13.48
N GLY A 247 19.08 3.25 14.08
CA GLY A 247 18.38 3.22 15.34
C GLY A 247 16.85 3.30 15.24
N TYR A 248 16.21 3.30 16.40
CA TYR A 248 14.75 3.27 16.55
C TYR A 248 14.03 4.41 15.82
N ASP A 249 14.57 5.63 15.92
CA ASP A 249 13.94 6.83 15.34
C ASP A 249 13.88 6.79 13.80
N ALA A 250 14.70 5.96 13.14
CA ALA A 250 14.66 5.82 11.67
C ALA A 250 13.45 5.00 11.17
N VAL A 251 12.87 4.17 12.03
CA VAL A 251 11.81 3.21 11.69
C VAL A 251 10.45 3.55 12.32
N ILE A 252 10.32 4.76 12.88
CA ILE A 252 9.06 5.32 13.38
C ILE A 252 8.85 6.74 12.83
N GLY A 253 7.63 7.27 12.93
CA GLY A 253 7.36 8.66 12.56
C GLY A 253 7.76 8.99 11.12
N VAL A 254 8.38 10.16 10.93
CA VAL A 254 8.96 10.60 9.67
C VAL A 254 10.42 10.14 9.60
N GLY A 255 10.76 9.29 8.63
CA GLY A 255 12.11 8.73 8.52
C GLY A 255 12.48 8.25 7.11
N PRO A 256 13.74 7.83 6.90
CA PRO A 256 14.21 7.41 5.59
C PRO A 256 13.62 6.05 5.17
N ASN A 257 13.55 5.78 3.86
CA ASN A 257 13.32 4.41 3.38
C ASN A 257 14.52 3.51 3.68
N PRO A 258 14.28 2.20 3.90
CA PRO A 258 15.34 1.22 3.82
C PRO A 258 15.91 1.17 2.39
N VAL A 259 17.17 0.80 2.26
CA VAL A 259 17.80 0.55 0.95
C VAL A 259 17.45 -0.87 0.53
N THR A 260 16.86 -1.02 -0.65
CA THR A 260 16.52 -2.31 -1.26
C THR A 260 17.05 -2.39 -2.69
N SER A 261 16.90 -3.55 -3.32
CA SER A 261 17.31 -3.80 -4.70
C SER A 261 16.47 -2.99 -5.70
N PHE A 262 15.18 -2.79 -5.40
CA PHE A 262 14.22 -2.01 -6.18
C PHE A 262 14.19 -0.53 -5.82
N ASN A 263 14.56 -0.16 -4.59
CA ASN A 263 14.68 1.22 -4.13
C ASN A 263 16.06 1.49 -3.48
N PRO A 264 17.11 1.64 -4.32
CA PRO A 264 18.49 1.67 -3.84
C PRO A 264 18.94 3.01 -3.25
N GLU A 265 18.13 4.07 -3.42
CA GLU A 265 18.45 5.40 -2.92
C GLU A 265 17.77 5.63 -1.57
N ARG A 266 18.56 5.87 -0.52
CA ARG A 266 18.04 6.33 0.78
C ARG A 266 17.61 7.79 0.67
N VAL A 267 16.31 8.04 0.81
CA VAL A 267 15.69 9.36 0.74
C VAL A 267 14.92 9.63 2.04
N GLU A 268 14.90 10.88 2.48
CA GLU A 268 14.08 11.33 3.61
C GLU A 268 12.90 12.16 3.12
N PRO A 269 11.73 12.06 3.79
CA PRO A 269 10.55 12.83 3.42
C PRO A 269 10.76 14.34 3.51
N GLU A 270 10.11 15.09 2.61
CA GLU A 270 9.99 16.54 2.66
C GLU A 270 8.62 16.97 3.18
N ILE A 271 8.56 17.46 4.42
CA ILE A 271 7.32 17.94 5.05
C ILE A 271 7.18 19.47 4.90
N GLY A 272 6.08 19.90 4.29
CA GLY A 272 5.75 21.30 4.03
C GLY A 272 5.61 22.16 5.30
N THR A 273 5.83 23.46 5.16
CA THR A 273 5.69 24.38 6.29
C THR A 273 4.24 24.47 6.75
N GLY A 274 4.01 24.39 8.06
CA GLY A 274 2.66 24.45 8.64
C GLY A 274 1.89 23.14 8.53
N THR A 275 2.54 22.07 8.10
CA THR A 275 1.97 20.72 8.08
C THR A 275 2.15 20.04 9.42
N GLU A 276 1.09 19.39 9.90
CA GLU A 276 1.07 18.61 11.14
C GLU A 276 1.09 17.12 10.81
N VAL A 277 1.84 16.34 11.59
CA VAL A 277 1.97 14.88 11.42
C VAL A 277 1.71 14.24 12.77
N GLY A 278 0.76 13.29 12.79
CA GLY A 278 0.34 12.54 13.97
C GLY A 278 1.49 11.76 14.61
N GLU A 279 1.36 11.48 15.91
CA GLU A 279 2.41 10.81 16.69
C GLU A 279 2.63 9.37 16.20
N PHE A 280 1.55 8.71 15.78
CA PHE A 280 1.59 7.32 15.28
C PHE A 280 1.60 7.23 13.75
N ALA A 281 1.72 8.36 13.04
CA ALA A 281 1.86 8.33 11.59
C ALA A 281 3.24 7.78 11.18
N ARG A 282 3.28 7.01 10.09
CA ARG A 282 4.51 6.59 9.44
C ARG A 282 4.63 7.30 8.10
N VAL A 283 5.65 8.12 7.92
CA VAL A 283 5.99 8.74 6.63
C VAL A 283 7.41 8.35 6.26
N VAL A 284 7.60 7.66 5.13
CA VAL A 284 8.88 7.03 4.81
C VAL A 284 9.27 7.13 3.34
N GLY A 285 10.55 7.42 3.11
CA GLY A 285 11.15 7.43 1.77
C GLY A 285 10.97 8.74 1.03
N ASP A 286 10.95 8.68 -0.31
CA ASP A 286 10.75 9.82 -1.19
C ASP A 286 9.28 10.27 -1.19
N VAL A 287 8.87 10.82 -0.05
CA VAL A 287 7.55 11.40 0.18
C VAL A 287 7.67 12.92 0.25
N VAL A 288 6.84 13.62 -0.51
CA VAL A 288 6.68 15.07 -0.40
C VAL A 288 5.26 15.37 0.05
N VAL A 289 5.09 16.02 1.20
CA VAL A 289 3.80 16.53 1.67
C VAL A 289 3.81 18.06 1.57
N GLY A 290 2.86 18.62 0.82
CA GLY A 290 2.72 20.06 0.63
C GLY A 290 2.42 20.81 1.94
N PRO A 291 2.53 22.15 1.93
CA PRO A 291 2.34 22.99 3.12
C PRO A 291 0.87 23.06 3.57
N ASN A 292 0.69 23.33 4.87
CA ASN A 292 -0.60 23.45 5.55
C ASN A 292 -1.48 22.19 5.45
N SER A 293 -0.85 21.02 5.39
CA SER A 293 -1.55 19.74 5.37
C SER A 293 -1.64 19.14 6.77
N GLU A 294 -2.49 18.14 6.93
CA GLU A 294 -2.63 17.36 8.17
C GLU A 294 -2.52 15.88 7.81
N VAL A 295 -1.59 15.18 8.45
CA VAL A 295 -1.42 13.72 8.36
C VAL A 295 -1.75 13.16 9.74
N ASN A 296 -2.94 12.60 9.89
CA ASN A 296 -3.46 12.17 11.20
C ASN A 296 -2.82 10.87 11.71
N ASP A 297 -3.21 10.48 12.92
CA ASP A 297 -2.64 9.33 13.61
C ASP A 297 -2.84 8.03 12.81
N ARG A 298 -1.83 7.16 12.89
CA ARG A 298 -1.77 5.86 12.21
C ARG A 298 -1.84 5.90 10.68
N ALA A 299 -1.83 7.08 10.05
CA ALA A 299 -1.62 7.17 8.61
C ALA A 299 -0.26 6.57 8.23
N ALA A 300 -0.20 5.82 7.14
CA ALA A 300 1.02 5.17 6.64
C ALA A 300 1.28 5.61 5.20
N ILE A 301 2.26 6.49 5.00
CA ILE A 301 2.66 7.03 3.70
C ILE A 301 4.05 6.50 3.37
N ARG A 302 4.12 5.51 2.48
CA ARG A 302 5.32 4.72 2.26
C ARG A 302 5.78 4.72 0.80
N ALA A 303 6.86 5.46 0.54
CA ALA A 303 7.57 5.49 -0.73
C ALA A 303 8.88 4.66 -0.63
N ASP A 304 8.77 3.45 -0.11
CA ASP A 304 9.89 2.51 0.09
C ASP A 304 9.93 1.39 -0.95
N GLU A 305 8.82 1.04 -1.61
CA GLU A 305 8.78 0.20 -2.83
C GLU A 305 8.74 1.08 -4.10
N GLY A 306 7.56 1.60 -4.44
CA GLY A 306 7.36 2.61 -5.47
C GLY A 306 7.63 4.01 -4.94
N SER A 307 8.26 4.84 -5.76
CA SER A 307 8.61 6.22 -5.41
C SER A 307 8.64 7.11 -6.67
N PRO A 308 8.39 8.42 -6.56
CA PRO A 308 8.01 9.17 -5.34
C PRO A 308 6.53 9.04 -4.97
N ILE A 309 6.17 9.49 -3.77
CA ILE A 309 4.80 9.84 -3.40
C ILE A 309 4.74 11.35 -3.16
N VAL A 310 3.99 12.07 -3.98
CA VAL A 310 3.87 13.53 -3.92
C VAL A 310 2.43 13.90 -3.60
N ILE A 311 2.23 14.65 -2.51
CA ILE A 311 0.94 15.15 -2.05
C ILE A 311 0.99 16.67 -2.04
N GLY A 312 0.02 17.32 -2.69
CA GLY A 312 -0.07 18.77 -2.80
C GLY A 312 -0.35 19.50 -1.48
N ALA A 313 -0.62 20.79 -1.59
CA ALA A 313 -0.84 21.68 -0.45
C ALA A 313 -2.27 21.56 0.11
N ASN A 314 -2.42 21.79 1.41
CA ASN A 314 -3.70 21.78 2.12
C ASN A 314 -4.43 20.43 2.03
N ALA A 315 -3.67 19.34 2.14
CA ALA A 315 -4.25 18.00 2.22
C ALA A 315 -4.75 17.71 3.64
N ASN A 316 -5.94 17.15 3.77
CA ASN A 316 -6.45 16.51 4.97
C ASN A 316 -6.38 15.00 4.76
N ILE A 317 -5.53 14.32 5.54
CA ILE A 317 -5.37 12.86 5.53
C ILE A 317 -5.77 12.38 6.92
N GLU A 318 -6.93 11.74 7.00
CA GLU A 318 -7.52 11.28 8.27
C GLU A 318 -6.82 10.04 8.84
N GLU A 319 -7.40 9.41 9.86
CA GLU A 319 -6.73 8.36 10.62
C GLU A 319 -6.57 7.10 9.78
N ARG A 320 -5.46 6.38 9.99
CA ARG A 320 -5.18 5.08 9.37
C ARG A 320 -5.15 5.06 7.82
N VAL A 321 -5.18 6.20 7.15
CA VAL A 321 -5.04 6.25 5.68
C VAL A 321 -3.70 5.68 5.23
N THR A 322 -3.70 4.82 4.22
CA THR A 322 -2.49 4.21 3.65
C THR A 322 -2.21 4.74 2.24
N PHE A 323 -0.99 5.22 2.02
CA PHE A 323 -0.42 5.50 0.70
C PHE A 323 0.78 4.58 0.47
N HIS A 324 0.77 3.84 -0.62
CA HIS A 324 1.87 2.95 -1.00
C HIS A 324 1.89 2.75 -2.51
N ALA A 325 3.05 2.53 -3.12
CA ALA A 325 3.16 2.35 -4.56
C ALA A 325 3.91 1.07 -4.89
N LEU A 326 3.51 0.40 -5.97
CA LEU A 326 4.23 -0.77 -6.50
C LEU A 326 5.60 -0.37 -7.06
N GLU A 327 6.53 -1.33 -7.12
CA GLU A 327 7.84 -1.16 -7.73
C GLU A 327 7.75 -0.46 -9.10
N GLY A 328 8.60 0.54 -9.32
CA GLY A 328 8.65 1.29 -10.57
C GLY A 328 7.46 2.24 -10.81
N THR A 329 6.54 2.36 -9.85
CA THR A 329 5.38 3.26 -9.91
C THR A 329 5.46 4.38 -8.87
N SER A 330 4.53 5.33 -8.94
CA SER A 330 4.47 6.51 -8.08
C SER A 330 3.02 6.87 -7.71
N ILE A 331 2.88 7.79 -6.76
CA ILE A 331 1.62 8.49 -6.50
C ILE A 331 1.85 9.99 -6.67
N GLU A 332 1.00 10.64 -7.45
CA GLU A 332 0.95 12.10 -7.57
C GLU A 332 -0.45 12.60 -7.22
N VAL A 333 -0.57 13.46 -6.21
CA VAL A 333 -1.83 14.06 -5.78
C VAL A 333 -1.73 15.58 -5.81
N GLY A 334 -2.74 16.23 -6.39
CA GLY A 334 -2.89 17.68 -6.45
C GLY A 334 -3.12 18.35 -5.09
N ASP A 335 -3.49 19.63 -5.13
CA ASP A 335 -3.79 20.42 -3.95
C ASP A 335 -5.21 20.10 -3.42
N ARG A 336 -5.43 20.31 -2.11
CA ARG A 336 -6.76 20.20 -1.46
C ARG A 336 -7.35 18.79 -1.51
N LEU A 337 -6.50 17.80 -1.28
CA LEU A 337 -6.91 16.43 -0.98
C LEU A 337 -7.69 16.40 0.35
N ASP A 338 -8.80 15.67 0.39
CA ASP A 338 -9.54 15.35 1.61
C ASP A 338 -9.87 13.86 1.59
N VAL A 339 -9.24 13.08 2.47
CA VAL A 339 -9.35 11.60 2.47
C VAL A 339 -9.73 11.14 3.85
N GLY A 340 -10.88 10.46 3.93
CA GLY A 340 -11.48 9.91 5.13
C GLY A 340 -10.74 8.72 5.73
N ASP A 341 -11.19 8.31 6.90
CA ASP A 341 -10.57 7.25 7.71
C ASP A 341 -10.43 5.93 6.93
N ASP A 342 -9.35 5.20 7.19
CA ASP A 342 -9.12 3.83 6.67
C ASP A 342 -9.00 3.71 5.13
N ALA A 343 -8.94 4.82 4.40
CA ALA A 343 -8.76 4.80 2.94
C ALA A 343 -7.38 4.28 2.51
N VAL A 344 -7.31 3.69 1.32
CA VAL A 344 -6.10 3.15 0.70
C VAL A 344 -5.90 3.78 -0.67
N LEU A 345 -4.83 4.58 -0.82
CA LEU A 345 -4.41 5.17 -2.09
C LEU A 345 -3.16 4.45 -2.57
N HIS A 346 -3.30 3.60 -3.59
CA HIS A 346 -2.22 2.75 -4.06
C HIS A 346 -1.71 3.13 -5.46
N GLY A 347 -0.39 3.24 -5.60
CA GLY A 347 0.28 3.52 -6.87
C GLY A 347 0.28 2.33 -7.83
N PRO A 348 0.25 2.54 -9.16
CA PRO A 348 0.34 3.84 -9.82
C PRO A 348 -0.96 4.63 -9.69
N LEU A 349 -0.87 5.90 -9.30
CA LEU A 349 -2.03 6.75 -9.05
C LEU A 349 -1.69 8.20 -9.37
N VAL A 350 -2.57 8.84 -10.14
CA VAL A 350 -2.50 10.28 -10.41
C VAL A 350 -3.84 10.88 -10.03
N VAL A 351 -3.83 11.90 -9.17
CA VAL A 351 -5.02 12.58 -8.68
C VAL A 351 -4.86 14.08 -8.94
N GLY A 352 -5.90 14.68 -9.51
CA GLY A 352 -6.02 16.13 -9.69
C GLY A 352 -6.16 16.89 -8.37
N ASP A 353 -6.56 18.16 -8.49
CA ASP A 353 -6.91 19.00 -7.36
C ASP A 353 -8.31 18.63 -6.81
N ASP A 354 -8.57 18.93 -5.53
CA ASP A 354 -9.91 18.85 -4.92
C ASP A 354 -10.54 17.44 -4.93
N LEU A 355 -9.74 16.37 -4.74
CA LEU A 355 -10.29 15.04 -4.45
C LEU A 355 -10.87 15.01 -3.03
N THR A 356 -12.13 14.60 -2.91
CA THR A 356 -12.71 14.14 -1.64
C THR A 356 -12.95 12.63 -1.74
N ALA A 357 -12.38 11.83 -0.83
CA ALA A 357 -12.61 10.40 -0.77
C ALA A 357 -13.13 10.00 0.61
N GLY A 358 -14.26 9.30 0.66
CA GLY A 358 -14.86 8.84 1.90
C GLY A 358 -14.10 7.71 2.57
N ASP A 359 -14.55 7.39 3.78
CA ASP A 359 -13.98 6.33 4.63
C ASP A 359 -13.98 4.97 3.92
N ASN A 360 -13.00 4.14 4.25
CA ASN A 360 -12.83 2.79 3.68
C ASN A 360 -12.78 2.76 2.15
N SER A 361 -12.38 3.85 1.48
CA SER A 361 -12.22 3.83 0.02
C SER A 361 -10.88 3.21 -0.39
N VAL A 362 -10.87 2.41 -1.45
CA VAL A 362 -9.65 1.90 -2.12
C VAL A 362 -9.55 2.57 -3.48
N ILE A 363 -8.43 3.24 -3.75
CA ILE A 363 -8.16 3.91 -5.03
C ILE A 363 -6.81 3.43 -5.54
N PHE A 364 -6.84 2.56 -6.54
CA PHE A 364 -5.66 1.91 -7.06
C PHE A 364 -5.67 1.89 -8.59
N ARG A 365 -4.54 2.23 -9.20
CA ARG A 365 -4.30 2.09 -10.64
C ARG A 365 -5.28 2.88 -11.48
N VAL A 366 -5.39 4.18 -11.18
CA VAL A 366 -6.36 5.06 -11.83
C VAL A 366 -5.84 6.50 -11.90
N ILE A 367 -6.26 7.23 -12.94
CA ILE A 367 -6.14 8.68 -13.03
C ILE A 367 -7.46 9.28 -12.52
N VAL A 368 -7.41 10.11 -11.49
CA VAL A 368 -8.58 10.80 -10.95
C VAL A 368 -8.50 12.28 -11.33
N GLY A 369 -9.53 12.77 -12.02
CA GLY A 369 -9.63 14.17 -12.43
C GLY A 369 -9.81 15.16 -11.28
N ASP A 370 -9.92 16.44 -11.63
CA ASP A 370 -10.11 17.51 -10.65
C ASP A 370 -11.54 17.50 -10.07
N GLY A 371 -11.67 17.77 -8.77
CA GLY A 371 -12.97 17.96 -8.11
C GLY A 371 -13.82 16.70 -8.01
N VAL A 372 -13.20 15.51 -8.05
CA VAL A 372 -13.89 14.23 -7.91
C VAL A 372 -14.29 13.98 -6.45
N THR A 373 -15.49 13.45 -6.25
CA THR A 373 -15.94 12.93 -4.95
C THR A 373 -16.11 11.42 -5.03
N VAL A 374 -15.39 10.69 -4.19
CA VAL A 374 -15.52 9.25 -3.97
C VAL A 374 -16.27 9.04 -2.66
N GLY A 375 -17.36 8.27 -2.70
CA GLY A 375 -18.15 7.92 -1.52
C GLY A 375 -17.42 7.02 -0.52
N GLU A 376 -18.13 6.62 0.53
CA GLU A 376 -17.65 5.67 1.54
C GLU A 376 -17.71 4.23 1.00
N ASP A 377 -16.84 3.35 1.49
CA ASP A 377 -16.79 1.91 1.14
C ASP A 377 -16.65 1.65 -0.38
N VAL A 378 -16.00 2.56 -1.12
CA VAL A 378 -15.81 2.45 -2.58
C VAL A 378 -14.52 1.72 -2.91
N ILE A 379 -14.56 0.83 -3.90
CA ILE A 379 -13.38 0.18 -4.47
C ILE A 379 -13.21 0.65 -5.92
N ILE A 380 -12.12 1.36 -6.20
CA ILE A 380 -11.65 1.69 -7.55
C ILE A 380 -10.33 0.97 -7.76
N GLN A 381 -10.33 -0.04 -8.63
CA GLN A 381 -9.16 -0.82 -8.97
C GLN A 381 -9.06 -0.96 -10.49
N GLY A 382 -8.25 -0.13 -11.13
CA GLY A 382 -8.09 -0.21 -12.59
C GLY A 382 -7.51 -1.55 -13.09
N PRO A 383 -7.62 -1.81 -14.41
CA PRO A 383 -7.18 -3.06 -15.03
C PRO A 383 -5.66 -3.23 -14.91
N SER A 384 -5.16 -4.47 -14.87
CA SER A 384 -3.72 -4.74 -14.78
C SER A 384 -2.90 -4.12 -15.91
N LEU A 385 -1.72 -3.60 -15.56
CA LEU A 385 -0.78 -3.00 -16.50
C LEU A 385 0.33 -3.99 -16.84
N GLU A 386 0.65 -4.12 -18.11
CA GLU A 386 1.88 -4.80 -18.54
C GLU A 386 3.11 -3.91 -18.27
N GLU A 387 4.30 -4.52 -18.27
CA GLU A 387 5.56 -3.78 -18.12
C GLU A 387 5.70 -2.70 -19.20
N GLY A 388 5.81 -1.44 -18.76
CA GLY A 388 5.93 -0.28 -19.65
C GLY A 388 4.61 0.26 -20.20
N GLU A 389 3.47 -0.33 -19.83
CA GLU A 389 2.16 0.22 -20.12
C GLU A 389 1.90 1.49 -19.29
N ALA A 390 1.33 2.51 -19.94
CA ALA A 390 0.98 3.74 -19.27
C ALA A 390 -0.39 3.63 -18.61
N LEU A 391 -0.50 4.19 -17.40
CA LEU A 391 -1.78 4.36 -16.72
C LEU A 391 -2.75 5.15 -17.62
N SER A 392 -3.95 4.60 -17.84
CA SER A 392 -4.92 5.15 -18.80
C SER A 392 -6.37 5.19 -18.31
N PHE A 393 -6.74 4.32 -17.37
CA PHE A 393 -8.08 4.30 -16.78
C PHE A 393 -8.32 5.59 -15.98
N THR A 394 -9.38 6.33 -16.31
CA THR A 394 -9.57 7.71 -15.85
C THR A 394 -10.98 7.97 -15.30
N ILE A 395 -11.06 8.47 -14.07
CA ILE A 395 -12.27 9.07 -13.50
C ILE A 395 -12.32 10.55 -13.94
N PRO A 396 -13.40 11.00 -14.62
CA PRO A 396 -13.44 12.36 -15.18
C PRO A 396 -13.62 13.44 -14.12
N ASP A 397 -13.18 14.66 -14.42
CA ASP A 397 -13.35 15.85 -13.56
C ASP A 397 -14.79 16.00 -13.06
N GLY A 398 -14.94 16.31 -11.77
CA GLY A 398 -16.23 16.56 -11.13
C GLY A 398 -17.13 15.32 -10.99
N ALA A 399 -16.61 14.12 -11.26
CA ALA A 399 -17.35 12.88 -11.04
C ALA A 399 -17.73 12.71 -9.56
N VAL A 400 -18.89 12.09 -9.33
CA VAL A 400 -19.34 11.67 -8.00
C VAL A 400 -19.57 10.17 -8.04
N ILE A 401 -18.70 9.42 -7.37
CA ILE A 401 -18.82 7.96 -7.23
C ILE A 401 -19.64 7.67 -5.98
N PRO A 402 -20.77 6.94 -6.10
CA PRO A 402 -21.65 6.67 -4.95
C PRO A 402 -21.02 5.67 -3.97
N ASP A 403 -21.46 5.73 -2.71
CA ASP A 403 -21.03 4.81 -1.65
C ASP A 403 -21.19 3.33 -2.05
N GLY A 404 -20.25 2.49 -1.62
CA GLY A 404 -20.27 1.04 -1.85
C GLY A 404 -20.01 0.61 -3.29
N ALA A 405 -19.68 1.54 -4.19
CA ALA A 405 -19.42 1.23 -5.60
C ALA A 405 -18.14 0.40 -5.77
N VAL A 406 -18.20 -0.59 -6.64
CA VAL A 406 -17.05 -1.37 -7.10
C VAL A 406 -16.80 -1.04 -8.58
N ILE A 407 -15.63 -0.49 -8.87
CA ILE A 407 -15.21 -0.02 -10.19
C ILE A 407 -13.89 -0.70 -10.54
N THR A 408 -13.92 -1.58 -11.54
CA THR A 408 -12.74 -2.32 -12.01
C THR A 408 -12.38 -2.05 -13.46
N ASP A 409 -13.28 -1.42 -14.20
CA ASP A 409 -13.16 -1.15 -15.62
C ASP A 409 -14.05 0.02 -16.07
N GLU A 410 -14.02 0.32 -17.38
CA GLU A 410 -14.84 1.40 -17.95
C GLU A 410 -16.34 1.13 -17.82
N ALA A 411 -16.78 -0.12 -17.91
CA ALA A 411 -18.19 -0.47 -17.88
C ALA A 411 -18.80 -0.26 -16.48
N SER A 412 -18.11 -0.69 -15.44
CA SER A 412 -18.47 -0.48 -14.04
C SER A 412 -18.43 1.01 -13.66
N LEU A 413 -17.47 1.78 -14.20
CA LEU A 413 -17.43 3.23 -14.05
C LEU A 413 -18.64 3.92 -14.70
N GLU A 414 -18.94 3.61 -15.97
CA GLU A 414 -20.09 4.17 -16.67
C GLU A 414 -21.40 3.87 -15.94
N ALA A 415 -21.54 2.64 -15.42
CA ALA A 415 -22.70 2.22 -14.65
C ALA A 415 -22.85 3.01 -13.34
N ALA A 416 -21.75 3.19 -12.60
CA ALA A 416 -21.72 3.98 -11.37
C ALA A 416 -22.12 5.45 -11.63
N LEU A 417 -21.55 6.08 -12.66
CA LEU A 417 -21.86 7.46 -13.05
C LEU A 417 -23.32 7.63 -13.55
N ALA A 418 -23.90 6.56 -14.10
CA ALA A 418 -25.30 6.52 -14.49
C ALA A 418 -26.28 6.29 -13.30
N GLY A 419 -25.76 6.15 -12.07
CA GLY A 419 -26.56 5.89 -10.87
C GLY A 419 -26.98 4.44 -10.69
N ALA A 420 -26.27 3.50 -11.32
CA ALA A 420 -26.47 2.06 -11.20
C ALA A 420 -25.13 1.34 -10.92
N PRO A 421 -24.44 1.66 -9.80
CA PRO A 421 -23.15 1.06 -9.48
C PRO A 421 -23.28 -0.44 -9.24
N GLN A 422 -22.22 -1.18 -9.57
CA GLN A 422 -22.00 -2.50 -8.97
C GLN A 422 -21.61 -2.32 -7.50
N THR A 423 -22.09 -3.20 -6.62
CA THR A 423 -21.84 -3.09 -5.17
C THR A 423 -21.41 -4.43 -4.57
N MET A 424 -20.80 -4.41 -3.39
CA MET A 424 -20.35 -5.62 -2.70
C MET A 424 -21.49 -6.60 -2.35
N ALA A 425 -22.75 -6.14 -2.29
CA ALA A 425 -23.89 -6.95 -1.87
C ALA A 425 -24.54 -7.77 -3.01
N ASP A 426 -24.16 -7.50 -4.26
CA ASP A 426 -24.64 -8.27 -5.39
C ASP A 426 -23.90 -9.61 -5.40
N THR A 427 -24.53 -10.67 -4.90
CA THR A 427 -23.92 -12.01 -4.81
C THR A 427 -23.47 -12.46 -6.20
N GLY A 428 -22.15 -12.47 -6.39
CA GLY A 428 -21.50 -12.50 -7.70
C GLY A 428 -20.98 -11.11 -8.06
N GLY A 429 -19.86 -10.70 -7.42
CA GLY A 429 -19.07 -9.54 -7.84
C GLY A 429 -18.69 -9.63 -9.32
N VAL A 430 -17.88 -8.69 -9.83
CA VAL A 430 -17.40 -8.67 -11.23
C VAL A 430 -17.26 -10.10 -11.75
N ASP A 431 -18.04 -10.47 -12.79
CA ASP A 431 -18.10 -11.85 -13.27
C ASP A 431 -16.66 -12.32 -13.40
N PRO A 432 -16.24 -13.42 -12.75
CA PRO A 432 -14.83 -13.73 -12.75
C PRO A 432 -14.26 -13.97 -14.14
N ALA A 433 -15.09 -14.33 -15.12
CA ALA A 433 -14.71 -14.34 -16.52
C ALA A 433 -14.52 -12.91 -17.10
N GLU A 434 -15.37 -11.94 -16.75
CA GLU A 434 -15.20 -10.53 -17.13
C GLU A 434 -14.01 -9.88 -16.41
N TYR A 435 -13.75 -10.23 -15.13
CA TYR A 435 -12.56 -9.81 -14.41
C TYR A 435 -11.28 -10.38 -15.06
N LEU A 436 -11.25 -11.69 -15.37
CA LEU A 436 -10.13 -12.30 -16.09
C LEU A 436 -9.95 -11.68 -17.50
N ASP A 437 -11.03 -11.43 -18.24
CA ASP A 437 -10.96 -10.75 -19.54
C ASP A 437 -10.42 -9.31 -19.41
N SER A 438 -10.77 -8.59 -18.32
CA SER A 438 -10.23 -7.25 -18.01
C SER A 438 -8.74 -7.26 -17.63
N LEU A 439 -8.18 -8.42 -17.31
CA LEU A 439 -6.76 -8.63 -17.02
C LEU A 439 -5.91 -8.93 -18.28
N GLY A 440 -6.51 -8.89 -19.48
CA GLY A 440 -5.76 -8.82 -20.74
C GLY A 440 -5.43 -10.16 -21.41
N HIS A 441 -6.27 -11.18 -21.24
CA HIS A 441 -6.10 -12.46 -21.95
C HIS A 441 -6.60 -12.43 -23.40
N GLU A 442 -5.93 -11.68 -24.30
CA GLU A 442 -5.91 -12.09 -25.71
C GLU A 442 -4.77 -13.11 -25.91
N GLU A 443 -5.15 -14.35 -26.23
CA GLU A 443 -4.28 -15.49 -26.59
C GLU A 443 -2.92 -15.06 -27.19
N ARG A 444 -1.83 -15.38 -26.49
CA ARG A 444 -0.47 -15.39 -27.07
C ARG A 444 0.24 -16.71 -26.84
#